data_AF-A7HV29-F1
#
_entry.id   AF-A7HV29-F1
#
_cell.length_a   1.000
_cell.length_b   1.000
_cell.length_c   1.000
_cell.angle_alpha   90.00
_cell.angle_beta   90.00
_cell.angle_gamma   90.00
#
_symmetry.space_group_name_H-M   'P 1'
#
loop_
_entity.id
_entity.type
_entity.pdbx_description
1 polymer ?
#
loop_
_entity_poly.entity_id
_entity_poly.type
_entity_poly.pdbx_seq_one_letter_code
_entity_poly.pdbx_strand_id
1 'polypeptide(L)'
;MIFWRWIAGLLGASLMIGETIRSWGMGRPFLFVADDFFIGIPLVVTAVLMARDTVARRAAFAGAWGATAGMLYPSFFGKLVEPTEAAAAATNIPFDFLTTIIGIAFATALAGLVAAVALKGAKE
;
A
#
# COMPACT_ATOMS: atom_id res chain seq x y z
N MET A 1 -18.08 3.96 2.83
CA MET A 1 -17.11 4.19 1.73
C MET A 1 -16.27 5.47 1.88
N ILE A 2 -16.80 6.59 2.38
CA ILE A 2 -16.03 7.86 2.50
C ILE A 2 -14.72 7.71 3.30
N PHE A 3 -14.76 7.05 4.47
CA PHE A 3 -13.60 6.82 5.32
C PHE A 3 -12.49 6.06 4.57
N TRP A 4 -12.84 4.91 3.98
CA TRP A 4 -11.89 4.06 3.25
C TRP A 4 -11.25 4.75 2.05
N ARG A 5 -11.93 5.72 1.42
CA ARG A 5 -11.33 6.54 0.36
C ARG A 5 -10.19 7.39 0.89
N TRP A 6 -10.39 8.05 2.03
CA TRP A 6 -9.32 8.83 2.65
C TRP A 6 -8.15 7.95 3.09
N ILE A 7 -8.43 6.81 3.70
CA ILE A 7 -7.37 5.86 4.09
C ILE A 7 -6.62 5.34 2.86
N ALA A 8 -7.30 5.01 1.76
CA ALA A 8 -6.66 4.59 0.51
C ALA A 8 -5.73 5.69 -0.03
N GLY A 9 -6.21 6.93 -0.09
CA GLY A 9 -5.40 8.07 -0.56
C GLY A 9 -4.17 8.30 0.31
N LEU A 10 -4.34 8.29 1.63
CA LEU A 10 -3.24 8.45 2.59
C LEU A 10 -2.24 7.30 2.52
N LEU A 11 -2.72 6.06 2.48
CA LEU A 11 -1.85 4.88 2.39
C LEU A 11 -1.07 4.90 1.08
N GLY A 12 -1.73 5.09 -0.06
CA GLY A 12 -1.07 5.13 -1.36
C GLY A 12 -0.03 6.23 -1.45
N ALA A 13 -0.32 7.43 -0.94
CA ALA A 13 0.66 8.51 -0.85
C ALA A 13 1.82 8.16 0.09
N SER A 14 1.54 7.55 1.24
CA SER A 14 2.56 7.17 2.22
C SER A 14 3.52 6.10 1.70
N LEU A 15 3.07 5.18 0.84
CA LEU A 15 3.93 4.19 0.20
C LEU A 15 4.95 4.89 -0.71
N MET A 16 4.47 5.74 -1.62
CA MET A 16 5.34 6.48 -2.55
C MET A 16 6.34 7.39 -1.82
N ILE A 17 5.86 8.15 -0.82
CA ILE A 17 6.70 9.06 -0.03
C ILE A 17 7.68 8.26 0.83
N GLY A 18 7.20 7.24 1.52
CA GLY A 18 7.99 6.37 2.38
C GLY A 18 9.11 5.69 1.61
N GLU A 19 8.82 5.18 0.42
CA GLU A 19 9.81 4.56 -0.46
C GLU A 19 10.87 5.54 -0.95
N THR A 20 10.44 6.75 -1.33
CA THR A 20 11.35 7.82 -1.74
C THR A 20 12.32 8.19 -0.61
N ILE A 21 11.80 8.33 0.62
CA ILE A 21 12.63 8.64 1.79
C ILE A 21 13.58 7.47 2.09
N ARG A 22 13.05 6.23 2.12
CA ARG A 22 13.79 5.01 2.46
C ARG A 22 14.93 4.73 1.50
N SER A 23 14.74 5.04 0.22
CA SER A 23 15.70 4.78 -0.85
C SER A 23 16.67 5.93 -1.10
N TRP A 24 16.43 7.10 -0.49
CA TRP A 24 17.28 8.26 -0.69
C TRP A 24 18.72 8.02 -0.22
N GLY A 25 19.67 8.17 -1.14
CA GLY A 25 21.10 7.95 -0.87
C GLY A 25 21.53 6.48 -0.76
N MET A 26 20.62 5.51 -0.94
CA MET A 26 20.91 4.08 -0.77
C MET A 26 21.37 3.36 -2.05
N GLY A 27 21.45 4.07 -3.18
CA GLY A 27 21.88 3.49 -4.47
C GLY A 27 21.01 2.35 -4.98
N ARG A 28 19.74 2.27 -4.54
CA ARG A 28 18.83 1.17 -4.90
C ARG A 28 18.44 1.25 -6.39
N PRO A 29 18.32 0.11 -7.07
CA PRO A 29 17.83 0.10 -8.45
C PRO A 29 16.45 0.75 -8.54
N PHE A 30 16.24 1.60 -9.54
CA PHE A 30 15.00 2.36 -9.73
C PHE A 30 13.74 1.49 -9.71
N LEU A 31 13.81 0.27 -10.25
CA LEU A 31 12.66 -0.63 -10.30
C LEU A 31 12.10 -0.98 -8.90
N PHE A 32 12.95 -1.04 -7.88
CA PHE A 32 12.57 -1.29 -6.48
C PHE A 32 12.15 -0.03 -5.71
N VAL A 33 12.18 1.11 -6.38
CA VAL A 33 11.61 2.37 -5.88
C VAL A 33 10.27 2.61 -6.59
N ALA A 34 10.18 2.25 -7.87
CA ALA A 34 9.01 2.47 -8.71
C ALA A 34 7.85 1.50 -8.45
N ASP A 35 8.11 0.32 -7.87
CA ASP A 35 7.08 -0.65 -7.48
C ASP A 35 6.03 -0.03 -6.54
N ASP A 36 6.45 0.73 -5.54
CA ASP A 36 5.55 1.42 -4.63
C ASP A 36 4.74 2.53 -5.31
N PHE A 37 5.23 3.09 -6.42
CA PHE A 37 4.44 4.01 -7.26
C PHE A 37 3.43 3.27 -8.12
N PHE A 38 3.80 2.12 -8.69
CA PHE A 38 2.88 1.30 -9.48
C PHE A 38 1.71 0.76 -8.65
N ILE A 39 1.89 0.63 -7.33
CA ILE A 39 0.82 0.23 -6.41
C ILE A 39 0.13 1.43 -5.76
N GLY A 40 0.90 2.44 -5.33
CA GLY A 40 0.39 3.63 -4.67
C GLY A 40 -0.47 4.51 -5.57
N ILE A 41 -0.07 4.72 -6.83
CA ILE A 41 -0.82 5.57 -7.78
C ILE A 41 -2.24 5.01 -8.01
N PRO A 42 -2.44 3.73 -8.37
CA PRO A 42 -3.79 3.18 -8.51
C PRO A 42 -4.63 3.32 -7.24
N LEU A 43 -4.05 3.17 -6.05
CA LEU A 43 -4.78 3.30 -4.79
C LEU A 43 -5.25 4.75 -4.57
N VAL A 44 -4.40 5.74 -4.82
CA VAL A 44 -4.77 7.17 -4.75
C VAL A 44 -5.80 7.53 -5.82
N VAL A 45 -5.59 7.10 -7.07
CA VAL A 45 -6.50 7.41 -8.19
C VAL A 45 -7.88 6.82 -7.94
N THR A 46 -7.97 5.55 -7.54
CA THR A 46 -9.25 4.90 -7.26
C THR A 46 -9.94 5.49 -6.04
N ALA A 47 -9.21 5.95 -5.02
CA ALA A 47 -9.76 6.69 -3.89
C ALA A 47 -10.47 7.99 -4.30
N VAL A 48 -9.87 8.73 -5.24
CA VAL A 48 -10.46 9.93 -5.83
C VAL A 48 -11.67 9.57 -6.68
N LEU A 49 -11.57 8.56 -7.55
CA LEU A 49 -12.66 8.13 -8.44
C LEU A 49 -13.90 7.67 -7.68
N MET A 50 -13.72 7.05 -6.51
CA MET A 50 -14.80 6.68 -5.59
C MET A 50 -15.60 7.88 -5.03
N ALA A 51 -15.30 9.12 -5.46
CA ALA A 51 -16.15 10.29 -5.27
C ALA A 51 -17.53 10.14 -5.91
N ARG A 52 -17.63 9.38 -7.00
CA ARG A 52 -18.92 8.95 -7.55
C ARG A 52 -18.93 7.44 -7.58
N ASP A 53 -19.98 6.88 -7.05
CA ASP A 53 -20.06 5.45 -6.82
C ASP A 53 -20.63 4.75 -8.04
N THR A 54 -19.87 3.83 -8.63
CA THR A 54 -20.31 2.96 -9.73
C THR A 54 -19.71 1.58 -9.55
N VAL A 55 -20.33 0.55 -10.13
CA VAL A 55 -19.83 -0.83 -10.04
C VAL A 55 -18.38 -0.94 -10.52
N ALA A 56 -18.05 -0.35 -11.67
CA ALA A 56 -16.69 -0.36 -12.21
C ALA A 56 -15.67 0.31 -11.28
N ARG A 57 -16.05 1.42 -10.62
CA ARG A 57 -15.17 2.14 -9.69
C ARG A 57 -14.95 1.37 -8.39
N ARG A 58 -16.00 0.72 -7.87
CA ARG A 58 -15.87 -0.18 -6.71
C ARG A 58 -14.96 -1.37 -7.02
N ALA A 59 -15.12 -1.99 -8.19
CA ALA A 59 -14.26 -3.08 -8.62
C ALA A 59 -12.80 -2.64 -8.74
N ALA A 60 -12.55 -1.48 -9.37
CA ALA A 60 -11.21 -0.90 -9.45
C ALA A 60 -10.62 -0.57 -8.07
N PHE A 61 -11.42 0.00 -7.17
CA PHE A 61 -11.02 0.33 -5.80
C PHE A 61 -10.67 -0.91 -4.98
N ALA A 62 -11.50 -1.96 -5.06
CA ALA A 62 -11.20 -3.26 -4.44
C ALA A 62 -9.93 -3.87 -5.04
N GLY A 63 -9.76 -3.81 -6.36
CA GLY A 63 -8.55 -4.25 -7.05
C GLY A 63 -7.29 -3.53 -6.56
N ALA A 64 -7.35 -2.21 -6.37
CA ALA A 64 -6.22 -1.43 -5.87
C ALA A 64 -5.85 -1.80 -4.42
N TRP A 65 -6.84 -2.00 -3.54
CA TRP A 65 -6.60 -2.53 -2.19
C TRP A 65 -5.97 -3.93 -2.23
N GLY A 66 -6.46 -4.81 -3.10
CA GLY A 66 -5.94 -6.16 -3.27
C GLY A 66 -4.50 -6.19 -3.77
N ALA A 67 -4.17 -5.37 -4.78
CA ALA A 67 -2.81 -5.20 -5.27
C ALA A 67 -1.87 -4.67 -4.17
N THR A 68 -2.35 -3.72 -3.37
CA THR A 68 -1.59 -3.16 -2.24
C THR A 68 -1.31 -4.21 -1.17
N ALA A 69 -2.32 -5.00 -0.77
CA ALA A 69 -2.12 -6.10 0.15
C ALA A 69 -1.16 -7.16 -0.42
N GLY A 70 -1.31 -7.50 -1.70
CA GLY A 70 -0.46 -8.48 -2.39
C GLY A 70 1.02 -8.07 -2.45
N MET A 71 1.31 -6.78 -2.67
CA MET A 71 2.69 -6.26 -2.65
C MET A 71 3.25 -6.19 -1.23
N LEU A 72 2.45 -5.78 -0.24
CA LEU A 72 2.90 -5.65 1.14
C LEU A 72 3.13 -7.00 1.83
N TYR A 73 2.45 -8.06 1.41
CA TYR A 73 2.63 -9.42 1.96
C TYR A 73 4.10 -9.89 1.93
N PRO A 74 4.76 -10.04 0.75
CA PRO A 74 6.16 -10.47 0.72
C PRO A 74 7.09 -9.47 1.39
N SER A 75 6.76 -8.17 1.35
CA SER A 75 7.57 -7.12 1.99
C SER A 75 7.55 -7.20 3.53
N PHE A 76 6.41 -7.55 4.13
CA PHE A 76 6.26 -7.72 5.57
C PHE A 76 6.86 -9.05 6.04
N PHE A 77 6.38 -10.16 5.47
CA PHE A 77 6.80 -11.49 5.93
C PHE A 77 8.26 -11.80 5.60
N GLY A 78 8.80 -11.25 4.50
CA GLY A 78 10.23 -11.37 4.19
C GLY A 78 11.12 -10.78 5.30
N LYS A 79 10.68 -9.70 5.96
CA LYS A 79 11.43 -9.08 7.07
C LYS A 79 11.28 -9.86 8.38
N LEU A 80 10.17 -10.55 8.59
CA LEU A 80 9.91 -11.34 9.79
C LEU A 80 10.60 -12.71 9.78
N VAL A 81 10.59 -13.39 8.63
CA VAL A 81 11.07 -14.77 8.52
C VAL A 81 12.57 -14.81 8.24
N GLU A 82 13.10 -13.86 7.46
CA GLU A 82 14.51 -13.81 7.09
C GLU A 82 15.10 -12.40 7.28
N PRO A 83 15.26 -11.94 8.53
CA PRO A 83 15.97 -10.70 8.81
C PRO A 83 17.46 -10.88 8.49
N THR A 84 17.88 -10.45 7.30
CA THR A 84 19.29 -10.49 6.89
C THR A 84 19.97 -9.14 7.11
N GLU A 85 21.26 -9.14 7.41
CA GLU A 85 22.06 -7.91 7.50
C GLU A 85 22.03 -7.10 6.20
N ALA A 86 21.99 -7.79 5.05
CA ALA A 86 21.86 -7.16 3.74
C ALA A 86 20.51 -6.43 3.57
N ALA A 87 19.41 -6.99 4.07
CA ALA A 87 18.11 -6.32 4.05
C ALA A 87 18.07 -5.10 4.99
N ALA A 88 18.72 -5.20 6.16
CA ALA A 88 18.86 -4.08 7.08
C ALA A 88 19.74 -2.96 6.48
N ALA A 89 20.79 -3.31 5.73
CA ALA A 89 21.65 -2.36 5.04
C ALA A 89 21.01 -1.72 3.80
N ALA A 90 19.87 -2.24 3.31
CA ALA A 90 19.15 -1.72 2.15
C ALA A 90 18.13 -0.61 2.48
N THR A 91 18.16 -0.09 3.70
CA THR A 91 17.28 0.97 4.18
C THR A 91 18.07 1.97 5.02
N ASN A 92 17.74 3.26 4.90
CA ASN A 92 18.33 4.32 5.73
C ASN A 92 17.54 4.59 7.03
N ILE A 93 16.43 3.89 7.26
CA ILE A 93 15.62 3.95 8.48
C ILE A 93 15.75 2.67 9.30
N PRO A 94 15.56 2.72 10.64
CA PRO A 94 15.69 1.55 11.50
C PRO A 94 14.83 0.38 11.03
N PHE A 95 15.43 -0.80 10.91
CA PHE A 95 14.80 -1.97 10.29
C PHE A 95 13.53 -2.44 11.03
N ASP A 96 13.55 -2.45 12.37
CA ASP A 96 12.39 -2.85 13.18
C ASP A 96 11.23 -1.86 13.05
N PHE A 97 11.55 -0.56 12.98
CA PHE A 97 10.57 0.49 12.74
C PHE A 97 9.92 0.32 11.36
N LEU A 98 10.73 0.11 10.32
CA LEU A 98 10.26 -0.15 8.96
C LEU A 98 9.35 -1.38 8.91
N THR A 99 9.73 -2.46 9.57
CA THR A 99 8.93 -3.70 9.63
C THR A 99 7.57 -3.45 10.28
N THR A 100 7.55 -2.67 11.37
CA THR A 100 6.32 -2.33 12.10
C THR A 100 5.38 -1.49 11.23
N ILE A 101 5.87 -0.45 10.57
CA ILE A 101 5.02 0.41 9.72
C ILE A 101 4.47 -0.35 8.51
N ILE A 102 5.26 -1.25 7.92
CA ILE A 102 4.80 -2.12 6.82
C ILE A 102 3.71 -3.07 7.32
N GLY A 103 3.86 -3.63 8.53
CA GLY A 103 2.83 -4.48 9.14
C GLY A 103 1.50 -3.75 9.33
N ILE A 104 1.53 -2.51 9.81
CA ILE A 104 0.34 -1.66 9.96
C ILE A 104 -0.27 -1.35 8.59
N ALA A 105 0.55 -0.99 7.60
CA ALA A 105 0.11 -0.75 6.23
C ALA A 105 -0.55 -1.99 5.62
N PHE A 106 0.02 -3.17 5.84
CA PHE A 106 -0.51 -4.44 5.35
C PHE A 106 -1.86 -4.78 5.98
N ALA A 107 -1.97 -4.68 7.31
CA ALA A 107 -3.24 -4.90 8.02
C ALA A 107 -4.32 -3.91 7.56
N THR A 108 -3.93 -2.65 7.33
CA THR A 108 -4.82 -1.61 6.80
C THR A 108 -5.27 -1.95 5.37
N ALA A 109 -4.38 -2.45 4.54
CA ALA A 109 -4.70 -2.88 3.17
C ALA A 109 -5.70 -4.03 3.13
N LEU A 110 -5.54 -5.03 4.01
CA LEU A 110 -6.50 -6.12 4.17
C LEU A 110 -7.86 -5.61 4.64
N ALA A 111 -7.89 -4.73 5.65
CA ALA A 111 -9.15 -4.16 6.14
C ALA A 111 -9.85 -3.32 5.07
N GLY A 112 -9.10 -2.53 4.30
CA GLY A 112 -9.59 -1.75 3.17
C GLY A 112 -10.15 -2.63 2.04
N LEU A 113 -9.47 -3.74 1.72
CA LEU A 113 -9.94 -4.72 0.74
C LEU A 113 -11.26 -5.35 1.18
N VAL A 114 -11.32 -5.86 2.42
CA VAL A 114 -12.54 -6.45 2.99
C VAL A 114 -13.67 -5.45 2.95
N ALA A 115 -13.43 -4.21 3.36
CA ALA A 115 -14.46 -3.17 3.30
C ALA A 115 -14.91 -2.86 1.87
N ALA A 116 -13.99 -2.80 0.90
CA ALA A 116 -14.31 -2.52 -0.50
C ALA A 116 -15.15 -3.62 -1.15
N VAL A 117 -14.98 -4.88 -0.74
CA VAL A 117 -15.72 -6.03 -1.27
C VAL A 117 -17.02 -6.27 -0.50
N ALA A 118 -17.02 -6.15 0.83
CA ALA A 118 -18.14 -6.51 1.69
C ALA A 118 -19.23 -5.42 1.78
N LEU A 119 -18.86 -4.15 1.63
CA LEU A 119 -19.84 -3.05 1.66
C LEU A 119 -20.64 -3.03 0.35
N LYS A 120 -21.80 -3.70 0.35
CA LYS A 120 -22.81 -3.54 -0.69
C LYS A 120 -23.14 -2.06 -0.85
N GLY A 121 -23.16 -1.61 -2.09
CA GLY A 121 -23.66 -0.29 -2.42
C GLY A 121 -25.05 -0.03 -1.91
N ALA A 122 -25.31 1.21 -1.48
CA ALA A 122 -26.66 1.73 -1.50
C ALA A 122 -27.27 1.44 -2.88
N LYS A 123 -28.45 0.80 -2.87
CA LYS A 123 -29.21 0.42 -4.06
C LYS A 123 -29.31 1.62 -5.02
N GLU A 124 -29.10 1.35 -6.31
CA GLU A 124 -29.50 2.25 -7.39
C GLU A 124 -31.03 2.44 -7.38
#